data_AF-A0A7Y4TIE5-F1
#
_entry.id   AF-A0A7Y4TIE5-F1
#
_cell.length_a   1.000
_cell.length_b   1.000
_cell.length_c   1.000
_cell.angle_alpha   90.00
_cell.angle_beta   90.00
_cell.angle_gamma   90.00
#
_symmetry.space_group_name_H-M   'P 1'
#
loop_
_entity.id
_entity.type
_entity.pdbx_description
1 polymer ?
#
loop_
_entity_poly.entity_id
_entity_poly.type
_entity_poly.pdbx_seq_one_letter_code
_entity_poly.pdbx_strand_id
1 'polypeptide(L)'
;MNNLRGFLIGSFALLLALQLAAVSSVSAQDIDREAERQRVSAVVDSKGNPEEFRQEMSNYLSEMEGVLVRFQKFPAVSSQFGKDGLDPIAALRHARTNLADSSVEDLVKMRAVYAKFPGWRDAPRSLNSIVERLEQNRKTAGKSGGGGIDNVITPDACPDLSGTPSFADIAITEGFLIAAEAVMEGFPTDGLTILARLIPIAARAALQASLLAENTLRSQYDDCHGLSSTDVQGIVDGAKTEIVNNDNSNRDTFLNSLSSSTTSINNNVTNSKNEVINNDNSNKTMITTAITNAQTSINNTSTGNTTTITTAITNAQNTIVNNDNSNKTMIVNNDNSNALTLNTNLTNAKNMIIANDNTNTTNIVNNDNTNRTLIINNDNSNTTALNDLILRSQIEADLATESNSVKVGWYMTPTANGGKLDLVQQIVTLTLSNIVAAGGSIGNAQMFLDRANADKAAGNFKSAYDNYRKAYKAAVN
;
A
#
# COMPACT_ATOMS: atom_id res chain seq x y z
N MET A 1 -33.55 26.20 -3.25
CA MET A 1 -34.59 26.78 -2.37
C MET A 1 -33.89 27.59 -1.28
N ASN A 2 -33.55 28.83 -1.62
CA ASN A 2 -32.97 29.82 -0.71
C ASN A 2 -33.96 30.97 -0.68
N ASN A 3 -34.74 31.08 0.39
CA ASN A 3 -35.49 32.28 0.80
C ASN A 3 -36.31 31.96 2.05
N LEU A 4 -35.65 31.86 3.22
CA LEU A 4 -36.29 32.01 4.53
C LEU A 4 -35.24 32.18 5.64
N ARG A 5 -34.21 33.01 5.40
CA ARG A 5 -33.11 33.25 6.37
C ARG A 5 -33.02 34.70 6.86
N GLY A 6 -33.98 35.56 6.49
CA GLY A 6 -33.89 37.02 6.71
C GLY A 6 -34.79 37.63 7.78
N PHE A 7 -35.63 36.86 8.48
CA PHE A 7 -36.65 37.43 9.36
C PHE A 7 -36.59 37.00 10.84
N LEU A 8 -35.50 36.34 11.25
CA LEU A 8 -35.36 35.73 12.58
C LEU A 8 -34.16 36.26 13.41
N ILE A 9 -33.60 37.40 13.01
CA ILE A 9 -32.46 38.03 13.72
C ILE A 9 -32.89 39.35 14.40
N GLY A 10 -34.11 39.84 14.16
CA GLY A 10 -34.60 41.11 14.70
C GLY A 10 -35.17 41.09 16.13
N SER A 11 -35.45 39.92 16.71
CA SER A 11 -36.19 39.83 18.00
C SER A 11 -35.34 39.33 19.17
N PHE A 12 -34.07 38.99 18.94
CA PHE A 12 -33.18 38.44 19.96
C PHE A 12 -32.45 39.49 20.82
N ALA A 13 -32.50 40.78 20.43
CA ALA A 13 -31.81 41.85 21.15
C ALA A 13 -32.61 42.43 22.33
N LEU A 14 -33.94 42.29 22.33
CA LEU A 14 -34.80 42.94 23.34
C LEU A 14 -34.93 42.11 24.63
N LEU A 15 -34.72 40.79 24.56
CA LEU A 15 -34.69 39.87 25.72
C LEU A 15 -33.37 39.91 26.50
N LEU A 16 -32.32 40.54 25.95
CA LEU A 16 -31.04 40.73 26.61
C LEU A 16 -31.03 41.97 27.54
N ALA A 17 -31.93 42.92 27.33
CA ALA A 17 -31.96 44.17 28.09
C ALA A 17 -32.65 44.05 29.47
N LEU A 18 -33.50 43.05 29.69
CA LEU A 18 -34.24 42.92 30.95
C LEU A 18 -33.58 42.02 32.01
N GLN A 19 -32.52 41.29 31.69
CA GLN A 19 -31.77 40.47 32.66
C GLN A 19 -30.70 41.26 33.44
N LEU A 20 -30.52 42.55 33.13
CA LEU A 20 -29.60 43.46 33.83
C LEU A 20 -30.29 44.36 34.88
N ALA A 21 -31.61 44.28 35.06
CA ALA A 21 -32.35 45.22 35.93
C ALA A 21 -33.01 44.58 37.19
N ALA A 22 -32.71 43.33 37.53
CA ALA A 22 -33.21 42.72 38.77
C ALA A 22 -32.20 41.75 39.41
N VAL A 23 -31.06 42.30 39.86
CA VAL A 23 -30.27 41.68 40.93
C VAL A 23 -30.13 42.69 42.05
N SER A 24 -31.16 42.78 42.91
CA SER A 24 -30.95 43.21 44.29
C SER A 24 -30.92 41.95 45.16
N SER A 25 -29.77 41.75 45.78
CA SER A 25 -29.43 40.64 46.66
C SER A 25 -30.25 40.70 47.94
N VAL A 26 -31.20 39.78 48.09
CA VAL A 26 -31.63 39.33 49.42
C VAL A 26 -31.00 37.96 49.64
N SER A 27 -30.03 37.95 50.55
CA SER A 27 -29.23 36.80 50.98
C SER A 27 -30.11 35.74 51.63
N ALA A 28 -30.35 34.66 50.90
CA ALA A 28 -30.85 33.41 51.44
C ALA A 28 -29.86 32.31 51.04
N GLN A 29 -29.10 31.83 52.04
CA GLN A 29 -28.17 30.69 52.09
C GLN A 29 -27.41 30.35 50.80
N ASP A 30 -26.09 30.64 50.84
CA ASP A 30 -25.04 30.21 49.89
C ASP A 30 -25.02 28.68 49.71
N ILE A 31 -25.96 28.16 48.94
CA ILE A 31 -25.66 27.05 48.04
C ILE A 31 -24.91 27.70 46.90
N ASP A 32 -23.71 27.20 46.60
CA ASP A 32 -22.81 27.70 45.56
C ASP A 32 -23.53 27.77 44.20
N ARG A 33 -24.19 28.92 43.95
CA ARG A 33 -25.02 29.16 42.75
C ARG A 33 -24.17 29.08 41.49
N GLU A 34 -22.88 29.36 41.61
CA GLU A 34 -21.94 29.29 40.50
C GLU A 34 -21.63 27.82 40.18
N ALA A 35 -21.35 26.98 41.18
CA ALA A 35 -21.19 25.55 40.97
C ALA A 35 -22.45 24.91 40.36
N GLU A 36 -23.64 25.35 40.77
CA GLU A 36 -24.89 24.85 40.21
C GLU A 36 -25.15 25.34 38.78
N ARG A 37 -24.85 26.61 38.47
CA ARG A 37 -24.93 27.14 37.10
C ARG A 37 -23.97 26.40 36.17
N GLN A 38 -22.76 26.13 36.63
CA GLN A 38 -21.79 25.33 35.88
C GLN A 38 -22.29 23.90 35.67
N ARG A 39 -22.87 23.28 36.69
CA ARG A 39 -23.49 21.95 36.57
C ARG A 39 -24.64 21.94 35.55
N VAL A 40 -25.57 22.88 35.65
CA VAL A 40 -26.72 22.98 34.72
C VAL A 40 -26.25 23.28 33.31
N SER A 41 -25.26 24.15 33.13
CA SER A 41 -24.63 24.46 31.84
C SER A 41 -24.02 23.22 31.20
N ALA A 42 -23.30 22.40 31.98
CA ALA A 42 -22.76 21.13 31.50
C ALA A 42 -23.84 20.13 31.09
N VAL A 43 -24.94 20.06 31.84
CA VAL A 43 -26.08 19.16 31.56
C VAL A 43 -26.83 19.58 30.30
N VAL A 44 -26.93 20.88 29.99
CA VAL A 44 -27.60 21.36 28.78
C VAL A 44 -26.68 21.47 27.56
N ASP A 45 -25.37 21.22 27.69
CA ASP A 45 -24.44 21.21 26.56
C ASP A 45 -24.94 20.22 25.48
N SER A 46 -24.89 20.66 24.23
CA SER A 46 -25.07 19.83 23.03
C SER A 46 -24.34 18.47 23.10
N LYS A 47 -23.19 18.40 23.80
CA LYS A 47 -22.38 17.20 23.99
C LYS A 47 -22.64 16.45 25.30
N GLY A 48 -23.47 16.99 26.18
CA GLY A 48 -23.81 16.37 27.47
C GLY A 48 -24.55 15.04 27.31
N ASN A 49 -24.67 14.29 28.39
CA ASN A 49 -25.45 13.05 28.40
C ASN A 49 -26.96 13.37 28.46
N PRO A 50 -27.79 12.95 27.49
CA PRO A 50 -29.23 13.19 27.51
C PRO A 50 -29.92 12.64 28.77
N GLU A 51 -29.36 11.59 29.38
CA GLU A 51 -29.88 11.00 30.62
C GLU A 51 -29.65 11.91 31.85
N GLU A 52 -28.52 12.62 31.90
CA GLU A 52 -28.29 13.63 32.93
C GLU A 52 -29.27 14.80 32.79
N PHE A 53 -29.61 15.18 31.55
CA PHE A 53 -30.64 16.18 31.28
C PHE A 53 -32.03 15.71 31.70
N ARG A 54 -32.39 14.45 31.41
CA ARG A 54 -33.66 13.84 31.87
C ARG A 54 -33.76 13.91 33.40
N GLN A 55 -32.70 13.55 34.10
CA GLN A 55 -32.68 13.58 35.56
C GLN A 55 -32.81 15.01 36.11
N GLU A 56 -32.09 15.97 35.54
CA GLU A 56 -32.13 17.36 36.00
C GLU A 56 -33.48 18.04 35.72
N MET A 57 -34.10 17.74 34.57
CA MET A 57 -35.45 18.23 34.26
C MET A 57 -36.51 17.59 35.16
N SER A 58 -36.35 16.30 35.52
CA SER A 58 -37.23 15.63 36.50
C SER A 58 -37.13 16.27 37.89
N ASN A 59 -35.91 16.64 38.31
CA ASN A 59 -35.68 17.36 39.56
C ASN A 59 -36.37 18.74 39.54
N TYR A 60 -36.22 19.49 38.45
CA TYR A 60 -36.89 20.78 38.26
C TYR A 60 -38.43 20.67 38.34
N LEU A 61 -39.02 19.70 37.65
CA LEU A 61 -40.47 19.49 37.68
C LEU A 61 -40.97 19.14 39.08
N SER A 62 -40.18 18.35 39.82
CA SER A 62 -40.50 17.96 41.20
C SER A 62 -40.40 19.15 42.17
N GLU A 63 -39.41 20.04 41.98
CA GLU A 63 -39.33 21.29 42.75
C GLU A 63 -40.51 22.22 42.46
N MET A 64 -40.87 22.38 41.17
CA MET A 64 -42.01 23.18 40.77
C MET A 64 -43.33 22.63 41.36
N GLU A 65 -43.50 21.30 41.36
CA GLU A 65 -44.63 20.63 42.02
C GLU A 65 -44.70 21.02 43.50
N GLY A 66 -43.56 20.94 44.21
CA GLY A 66 -43.47 21.29 45.63
C GLY A 66 -43.77 22.76 45.93
N VAL A 67 -43.46 23.66 45.00
CA VAL A 67 -43.80 25.09 45.11
C VAL A 67 -45.29 25.32 44.87
N LEU A 68 -45.87 24.69 43.86
CA LEU A 68 -47.31 24.81 43.57
C LEU A 68 -48.19 24.20 44.66
N VAL A 69 -47.78 23.08 45.27
CA VAL A 69 -48.46 22.52 46.45
C VAL A 69 -48.51 23.53 47.60
N ARG A 70 -47.45 24.31 47.79
CA ARG A 70 -47.43 25.39 48.79
C ARG A 70 -48.29 26.57 48.36
N PHE A 71 -48.24 26.95 47.07
CA PHE A 71 -49.07 27.99 46.49
C PHE A 71 -50.58 27.69 46.64
N GLN A 72 -50.97 26.42 46.49
CA GLN A 72 -52.37 25.98 46.63
C GLN A 72 -52.90 26.11 48.07
N LYS A 73 -52.05 26.29 49.09
CA LYS A 73 -52.50 26.53 50.47
C LYS A 73 -53.11 27.94 50.66
N PHE A 74 -52.97 28.83 49.68
CA PHE A 74 -53.62 30.13 49.67
C PHE A 74 -55.04 30.02 49.10
N PRO A 75 -56.10 30.36 49.86
CA PRO A 75 -57.50 30.13 49.43
C PRO A 75 -57.87 30.77 48.09
N ALA A 76 -57.34 31.96 47.81
CA ALA A 76 -57.56 32.66 46.53
C ALA A 76 -56.99 31.87 45.35
N VAL A 77 -55.81 31.28 45.52
CA VAL A 77 -55.15 30.43 44.52
C VAL A 77 -55.90 29.12 44.34
N SER A 78 -56.23 28.43 45.44
CA SER A 78 -56.98 27.15 45.35
C SER A 78 -58.36 27.34 44.73
N SER A 79 -59.03 28.46 45.01
CA SER A 79 -60.31 28.78 44.38
C SER A 79 -60.16 29.05 42.89
N GLN A 80 -59.07 29.68 42.45
CA GLN A 80 -58.85 29.94 41.03
C GLN A 80 -58.54 28.65 40.27
N PHE A 81 -57.64 27.81 40.79
CA PHE A 81 -57.37 26.49 40.20
C PHE A 81 -58.62 25.59 40.15
N GLY A 82 -59.45 25.63 41.20
CA GLY A 82 -60.71 24.88 41.23
C GLY A 82 -61.79 25.39 40.26
N LYS A 83 -61.87 26.71 40.01
CA LYS A 83 -62.87 27.31 39.10
C LYS A 83 -62.61 26.98 37.63
N ASP A 84 -61.34 26.93 37.25
CA ASP A 84 -60.96 26.71 35.86
C ASP A 84 -60.77 25.20 35.53
N GLY A 85 -61.02 24.31 36.51
CA GLY A 85 -60.78 22.86 36.36
C GLY A 85 -59.30 22.52 36.16
N LEU A 86 -58.40 23.43 36.51
CA LEU A 86 -56.97 23.32 36.27
C LEU A 86 -56.31 22.70 37.50
N ASP A 87 -55.77 21.49 37.33
CA ASP A 87 -54.89 20.87 38.32
C ASP A 87 -53.43 20.94 37.82
N PRO A 88 -52.72 22.05 38.09
CA PRO A 88 -51.34 22.21 37.62
C PRO A 88 -50.38 21.23 38.30
N ILE A 89 -50.74 20.68 39.47
CA ILE A 89 -49.96 19.63 40.15
C ILE A 89 -50.10 18.31 39.40
N ALA A 90 -51.31 17.92 39.01
CA ALA A 90 -51.52 16.76 38.15
C ALA A 90 -50.84 16.91 36.78
N ALA A 91 -50.88 18.11 36.20
CA ALA A 91 -50.20 18.40 34.94
C ALA A 91 -48.67 18.25 35.05
N LEU A 92 -48.05 18.73 36.14
CA LEU A 92 -46.61 18.54 36.38
C LEU A 92 -46.24 17.07 36.61
N ARG A 93 -47.08 16.31 37.32
CA ARG A 93 -46.88 14.86 37.50
C ARG A 93 -46.92 14.13 36.16
N HIS A 94 -47.90 14.47 35.32
CA HIS A 94 -48.01 13.91 33.98
C HIS A 94 -46.80 14.28 33.10
N ALA A 95 -46.34 15.54 33.16
CA ALA A 95 -45.12 15.96 32.47
C ALA A 95 -43.88 15.18 32.95
N ARG A 96 -43.78 14.90 34.25
CA ARG A 96 -42.67 14.10 34.81
C ARG A 96 -42.73 12.65 34.34
N THR A 97 -43.90 12.03 34.30
CA THR A 97 -44.07 10.67 33.75
C THR A 97 -43.70 10.63 32.27
N ASN A 98 -44.19 11.59 31.47
CA ASN A 98 -43.86 11.66 30.05
C ASN A 98 -42.37 11.91 29.79
N LEU A 99 -41.70 12.69 30.65
CA LEU A 99 -40.26 12.91 30.56
C LEU A 99 -39.47 11.61 30.81
N ALA A 100 -39.93 10.77 31.74
CA ALA A 100 -39.34 9.47 32.01
C ALA A 100 -39.47 8.54 30.79
N ASP A 101 -40.60 8.61 30.07
CA ASP A 101 -40.89 7.81 28.88
C ASP A 101 -40.36 8.41 27.57
N SER A 102 -39.78 9.62 27.61
CA SER A 102 -39.31 10.33 26.41
C SER A 102 -38.08 9.65 25.79
N SER A 103 -38.05 9.56 24.46
CA SER A 103 -36.91 8.97 23.76
C SER A 103 -35.64 9.82 23.90
N VAL A 104 -34.46 9.22 23.68
CA VAL A 104 -33.18 9.94 23.69
C VAL A 104 -33.17 11.06 22.63
N GLU A 105 -33.82 10.85 21.48
CA GLU A 105 -33.92 11.87 20.42
C GLU A 105 -34.74 13.08 20.88
N ASP A 106 -35.85 12.85 21.57
CA ASP A 106 -36.71 13.93 22.10
C ASP A 106 -35.98 14.71 23.20
N LEU A 107 -35.22 14.02 24.04
CA LEU A 107 -34.39 14.66 25.06
C LEU A 107 -33.29 15.55 24.46
N VAL A 108 -32.66 15.14 23.37
CA VAL A 108 -31.66 15.97 22.68
C VAL A 108 -32.31 17.25 22.11
N LYS A 109 -33.52 17.14 21.55
CA LYS A 109 -34.28 18.30 21.04
C LYS A 109 -34.69 19.23 22.17
N MET A 110 -35.26 18.69 23.25
CA MET A 110 -35.62 19.47 24.45
C MET A 110 -34.40 20.16 25.03
N ARG A 111 -33.27 19.45 25.19
CA ARG A 111 -32.03 20.02 25.69
C ARG A 111 -31.54 21.19 24.83
N ALA A 112 -31.55 21.05 23.51
CA ALA A 112 -31.14 22.12 22.59
C ALA A 112 -32.01 23.38 22.73
N VAL A 113 -33.26 23.25 23.14
CA VAL A 113 -34.13 24.38 23.47
C VAL A 113 -33.73 24.99 24.81
N TYR A 114 -33.62 24.19 25.88
CA TYR A 114 -33.28 24.67 27.22
C TYR A 114 -31.85 25.24 27.34
N ALA A 115 -30.91 24.79 26.49
CA ALA A 115 -29.56 25.34 26.39
C ALA A 115 -29.55 26.82 25.98
N LYS A 116 -30.59 27.30 25.29
CA LYS A 116 -30.74 28.71 24.92
C LYS A 116 -31.23 29.57 26.09
N PHE A 117 -31.68 28.95 27.18
CA PHE A 117 -32.30 29.63 28.32
C PHE A 117 -31.65 29.20 29.65
N PRO A 118 -30.36 29.51 29.90
CA PRO A 118 -29.61 28.98 31.05
C PRO A 118 -30.23 29.29 32.43
N GLY A 119 -31.11 30.29 32.53
CA GLY A 119 -31.85 30.64 33.75
C GLY A 119 -33.08 29.79 34.04
N TRP A 120 -33.42 28.78 33.21
CA TRP A 120 -34.62 27.96 33.39
C TRP A 120 -34.71 27.31 34.78
N ARG A 121 -33.56 27.01 35.39
CA ARG A 121 -33.48 26.38 36.72
C ARG A 121 -33.87 27.31 37.87
N ASP A 122 -33.81 28.62 37.67
CA ASP A 122 -34.09 29.62 38.72
C ASP A 122 -35.60 29.83 38.96
N ALA A 123 -36.46 29.41 38.03
CA ALA A 123 -37.91 29.63 38.09
C ALA A 123 -38.62 29.09 39.36
N PRO A 124 -38.49 27.81 39.76
CA PRO A 124 -39.14 27.29 40.96
C PRO A 124 -38.63 28.00 42.22
N ARG A 125 -37.39 28.47 42.22
CA ARG A 125 -36.79 29.18 43.37
C ARG A 125 -37.34 30.59 43.53
N SER A 126 -37.45 31.32 42.42
CA SER A 126 -38.09 32.64 42.40
C SER A 126 -39.53 32.54 42.88
N LEU A 127 -40.29 31.55 42.40
CA LEU A 127 -41.65 31.28 42.87
C LEU A 127 -41.69 30.88 44.35
N ASN A 128 -40.77 30.04 44.80
CA ASN A 128 -40.67 29.66 46.20
C ASN A 128 -40.41 30.87 47.12
N SER A 129 -39.56 31.81 46.70
CA SER A 129 -39.30 33.04 47.48
C SER A 129 -40.54 33.94 47.59
N ILE A 130 -41.41 33.95 46.57
CA ILE A 130 -42.69 34.66 46.62
C ILE A 130 -43.62 33.97 47.61
N VAL A 131 -43.72 32.62 47.56
CA VAL A 131 -44.50 31.83 48.53
C VAL A 131 -44.04 32.09 49.96
N GLU A 132 -42.73 32.05 50.20
CA GLU A 132 -42.17 32.26 51.54
C GLU A 132 -42.48 33.67 52.07
N ARG A 133 -42.41 34.70 51.23
CA ARG A 133 -42.81 36.06 51.59
C ARG A 133 -44.32 36.14 51.90
N LEU A 134 -45.17 35.48 51.12
CA LEU A 134 -46.62 35.44 51.38
C LEU A 134 -46.95 34.68 52.67
N GLU A 135 -46.28 33.56 52.93
CA GLU A 135 -46.44 32.80 54.17
C GLU A 135 -45.93 33.59 55.39
N GLN A 136 -44.81 34.31 55.26
CA GLN A 136 -44.29 35.21 56.29
C GLN A 136 -45.26 36.36 56.58
N ASN A 137 -45.76 37.03 55.53
CA ASN A 137 -46.73 38.13 55.66
C ASN A 137 -48.03 37.68 56.33
N ARG A 138 -48.49 36.44 56.06
CA ARG A 138 -49.66 35.87 56.74
C ARG A 138 -49.37 35.53 58.21
N LYS A 139 -48.16 35.06 58.53
CA LYS A 139 -47.74 34.79 59.92
C LYS A 139 -47.55 36.07 60.73
N THR A 140 -47.12 37.18 60.12
CA THR A 140 -47.04 38.49 60.78
C THR A 140 -48.41 39.12 60.94
N ALA A 141 -49.29 39.03 59.94
CA ALA A 141 -50.70 39.47 60.06
C ALA A 141 -51.51 38.65 61.09
N GLY A 142 -51.18 37.37 61.30
CA GLY A 142 -51.83 36.52 62.31
C GLY A 142 -51.29 36.69 63.74
N LYS A 143 -50.18 37.43 63.93
CA LYS A 143 -49.55 37.68 65.25
C LYS A 143 -49.82 39.09 65.80
N SER A 144 -50.39 40.00 65.00
CA SER A 144 -51.04 41.21 65.51
C SER A 144 -52.44 40.85 66.03
N GLY A 145 -52.49 40.24 67.22
CA GLY A 145 -53.73 40.13 67.96
C GLY A 145 -54.26 41.52 68.35
N GLY A 146 -55.52 41.77 68.02
CA GLY A 146 -56.34 42.81 68.65
C GLY A 146 -56.21 44.21 68.03
N GLY A 147 -57.13 44.56 67.15
CA GLY A 147 -57.32 45.93 66.69
C GLY A 147 -58.17 45.97 65.44
N GLY A 148 -59.49 46.02 65.63
CA GLY A 148 -60.42 46.22 64.53
C GLY A 148 -60.07 47.50 63.76
N ILE A 149 -59.99 47.37 62.44
CA ILE A 149 -60.10 48.52 61.55
C ILE A 149 -61.10 48.10 60.47
N ASP A 150 -62.35 48.40 60.77
CA ASP A 150 -63.40 48.59 59.79
C ASP A 150 -62.97 49.74 58.88
N ASN A 151 -62.41 49.42 57.72
CA ASN A 151 -62.37 50.34 56.58
C ASN A 151 -63.26 49.77 55.47
N VAL A 152 -64.55 49.70 55.78
CA VAL A 152 -65.59 49.72 54.75
C VAL A 152 -65.79 51.19 54.39
N ILE A 153 -65.28 51.61 53.23
CA ILE A 153 -65.62 52.91 52.64
C ILE A 153 -67.11 52.86 52.27
N THR A 154 -67.94 53.63 52.98
CA THR A 154 -69.33 53.90 52.60
C THR A 154 -69.45 55.18 51.77
N PRO A 155 -70.41 55.30 50.82
CA PRO A 155 -70.34 56.24 49.69
C PRO A 155 -70.54 57.75 49.94
N ASP A 156 -70.62 58.27 51.17
CA ASP A 156 -71.15 59.64 51.41
C ASP A 156 -70.20 60.60 52.17
N ALA A 157 -68.90 60.46 52.01
CA ALA A 157 -67.97 61.49 52.48
C ALA A 157 -66.84 61.69 51.46
N CYS A 158 -66.79 62.85 50.81
CA CYS A 158 -65.62 63.33 50.08
C CYS A 158 -64.57 63.80 51.10
N PRO A 159 -63.46 63.06 51.32
CA PRO A 159 -62.37 63.51 52.15
C PRO A 159 -61.34 64.23 51.27
N ASP A 160 -60.78 65.29 51.80
CA ASP A 160 -59.60 65.99 51.30
C ASP A 160 -58.47 65.01 50.92
N LEU A 161 -58.21 64.88 49.61
CA LEU A 161 -57.17 64.04 49.02
C LEU A 161 -55.83 64.81 49.00
N SER A 162 -55.27 65.08 50.18
CA SER A 162 -53.85 65.45 50.35
C SER A 162 -52.98 64.30 50.87
N GLY A 163 -53.53 63.08 50.98
CA GLY A 163 -52.80 61.86 51.30
C GLY A 163 -52.58 60.99 50.06
N THR A 164 -51.31 60.74 49.75
CA THR A 164 -50.83 59.80 48.72
C THR A 164 -51.65 58.50 48.62
N PRO A 165 -51.99 58.02 47.39
CA PRO A 165 -52.59 56.71 47.21
C PRO A 165 -51.67 55.62 47.77
N SER A 166 -52.19 54.76 48.65
CA SER A 166 -51.47 53.60 49.13
C SER A 166 -51.20 52.65 47.95
N PHE A 167 -49.92 52.42 47.67
CA PHE A 167 -49.33 51.57 46.63
C PHE A 167 -49.76 50.07 46.63
N ALA A 168 -50.77 49.68 47.40
CA ALA A 168 -51.20 48.28 47.53
C ALA A 168 -52.13 47.80 46.39
N ASP A 169 -52.96 48.69 45.82
CA ASP A 169 -53.95 48.29 44.79
C ASP A 169 -53.43 48.40 43.34
N ILE A 170 -52.28 49.03 43.13
CA ILE A 170 -51.59 49.09 41.82
C ILE A 170 -50.59 47.92 41.67
N ALA A 171 -50.07 47.39 42.78
CA ALA A 171 -49.06 46.33 42.75
C ALA A 171 -49.60 44.93 42.38
N ILE A 172 -50.93 44.72 42.39
CA ILE A 172 -51.52 43.41 42.04
C ILE A 172 -51.71 43.25 40.52
N THR A 173 -51.80 44.36 39.78
CA THR A 173 -52.06 44.33 38.32
C THR A 173 -50.77 44.21 37.50
N GLU A 174 -49.66 44.81 37.95
CA GLU A 174 -48.37 44.72 37.25
C GLU A 174 -47.67 43.36 37.43
N GLY A 175 -47.92 42.66 38.55
CA GLY A 175 -47.36 41.34 38.81
C GLY A 175 -47.86 40.24 37.87
N PHE A 176 -49.07 40.38 37.32
CA PHE A 176 -49.66 39.41 36.38
C PHE A 176 -49.34 39.71 34.91
N LEU A 177 -49.03 40.97 34.56
CA LEU A 177 -48.68 41.35 33.19
C LEU A 177 -47.32 40.77 32.75
N ILE A 178 -46.36 40.73 33.67
CA ILE A 178 -44.96 40.35 33.36
C ILE A 178 -44.77 38.82 33.28
N ALA A 179 -45.65 38.03 33.92
CA ALA A 179 -45.58 36.57 33.87
C ALA A 179 -46.27 35.96 32.62
N ALA A 180 -47.15 36.71 31.97
CA ALA A 180 -47.96 36.26 30.84
C ALA A 180 -47.25 36.34 29.49
N GLU A 181 -46.42 37.36 29.28
CA GLU A 181 -45.79 37.65 27.98
C GLU A 181 -44.55 36.79 27.71
N ALA A 182 -43.87 36.32 28.75
CA ALA A 182 -42.64 35.52 28.61
C ALA A 182 -42.88 34.05 28.16
N VAL A 183 -44.12 33.55 28.19
CA VAL A 183 -44.41 32.12 27.96
C VAL A 183 -44.91 31.83 26.53
N MET A 184 -45.28 32.84 25.73
CA MET A 184 -45.90 32.60 24.43
C MET A 184 -44.95 32.51 23.22
N GLU A 185 -43.70 32.99 23.29
CA GLU A 185 -42.81 33.04 22.11
C GLU A 185 -41.68 31.99 22.08
N GLY A 186 -41.67 31.04 23.03
CA GLY A 186 -40.57 30.09 23.19
C GLY A 186 -40.71 28.71 22.53
N PHE A 187 -41.81 28.36 21.86
CA PHE A 187 -42.06 26.97 21.44
C PHE A 187 -42.21 26.77 19.92
N PRO A 188 -41.43 25.84 19.32
CA PRO A 188 -41.61 25.45 17.91
C PRO A 188 -42.92 24.68 17.71
N THR A 189 -43.59 24.93 16.58
CA THR A 189 -44.96 24.47 16.25
C THR A 189 -45.10 23.02 15.78
N ASP A 190 -44.19 22.10 16.13
CA ASP A 190 -44.26 20.71 15.65
C ASP A 190 -44.25 19.68 16.80
N GLY A 191 -45.29 18.82 16.82
CA GLY A 191 -45.30 17.49 17.45
C GLY A 191 -45.67 17.33 18.93
N LEU A 192 -45.54 18.35 19.79
CA LEU A 192 -45.66 18.22 21.26
C LEU A 192 -46.72 19.15 21.89
N THR A 193 -47.88 19.28 21.25
CA THR A 193 -48.82 20.42 21.40
C THR A 193 -49.85 20.34 22.55
N ILE A 194 -49.78 19.40 23.50
CA ILE A 194 -50.86 19.27 24.51
C ILE A 194 -50.49 19.82 25.89
N LEU A 195 -49.21 19.76 26.31
CA LEU A 195 -48.84 20.16 27.67
C LEU A 195 -48.51 21.67 27.84
N ALA A 196 -48.25 22.41 26.75
CA ALA A 196 -47.82 23.82 26.83
C ALA A 196 -48.94 24.87 26.65
N ARG A 197 -50.18 24.44 26.33
CA ARG A 197 -51.31 25.35 26.07
C ARG A 197 -52.13 25.77 27.30
N LEU A 198 -51.84 25.22 28.49
CA LEU A 198 -52.64 25.47 29.70
C LEU A 198 -52.29 26.77 30.44
N ILE A 199 -51.15 27.39 30.14
CA ILE A 199 -50.65 28.56 30.88
C ILE A 199 -51.15 29.92 30.31
N PRO A 200 -51.36 30.12 28.98
CA PRO A 200 -51.75 31.43 28.45
C PRO A 200 -53.21 31.86 28.69
N ILE A 201 -54.09 30.97 29.17
CA ILE A 201 -55.52 31.28 29.34
C ILE A 201 -55.77 32.16 30.58
N ALA A 202 -54.92 32.06 31.61
CA ALA A 202 -55.04 32.87 32.83
C ALA A 202 -54.66 34.35 32.64
N ALA A 203 -53.81 34.65 31.66
CA ALA A 203 -53.31 36.00 31.39
C ALA A 203 -54.34 36.93 30.73
N ARG A 204 -55.22 36.38 29.89
CA ARG A 204 -56.19 37.15 29.12
C ARG A 204 -57.34 37.69 29.97
N ALA A 205 -57.58 37.08 31.14
CA ALA A 205 -58.59 37.52 32.09
C ALA A 205 -58.18 38.78 32.89
N ALA A 206 -56.88 39.06 33.05
CA ALA A 206 -56.38 40.20 33.83
C ALA A 206 -56.47 41.54 33.07
N LEU A 207 -56.38 41.52 31.74
CA LEU A 207 -56.41 42.73 30.89
C LEU A 207 -57.80 43.35 30.72
N GLN A 208 -58.88 42.62 31.01
CA GLN A 208 -60.24 43.17 30.92
C GLN A 208 -60.67 43.95 32.19
N ALA A 209 -59.89 43.91 33.26
CA ALA A 209 -60.20 44.61 34.51
C ALA A 209 -59.72 46.09 34.53
N SER A 210 -58.68 46.45 33.78
CA SER A 210 -58.11 47.81 33.78
C SER A 210 -58.94 48.82 32.97
N LEU A 211 -59.65 48.35 31.93
CA LEU A 211 -60.53 49.19 31.10
C LEU A 211 -61.84 49.61 31.78
N LEU A 212 -62.16 49.05 32.96
CA LEU A 212 -63.37 49.41 33.72
C LEU A 212 -63.11 50.55 34.73
N ALA A 213 -61.85 50.86 35.06
CA ALA A 213 -61.49 51.93 36.00
C ALA A 213 -61.54 53.33 35.36
N GLU A 214 -61.35 53.43 34.03
CA GLU A 214 -61.25 54.70 33.30
C GLU A 214 -62.62 55.41 33.13
N ASN A 215 -63.72 54.67 33.06
CA ASN A 215 -65.06 55.24 32.89
C ASN A 215 -65.71 55.74 34.21
N THR A 216 -65.11 55.47 35.37
CA THR A 216 -65.70 55.84 36.67
C THR A 216 -65.13 57.13 37.26
N LEU A 217 -63.92 57.54 36.87
CA LEU A 217 -63.26 58.75 37.39
C LEU A 217 -63.63 60.04 36.63
N ARG A 218 -64.20 59.92 35.43
CA ARG A 218 -64.63 61.07 34.61
C ARG A 218 -65.96 61.67 35.08
N SER A 219 -66.73 60.98 35.93
CA SER A 219 -68.06 61.41 36.38
C SER A 219 -68.05 62.21 37.70
N GLN A 220 -66.94 62.27 38.44
CA GLN A 220 -66.88 62.94 39.76
C GLN A 220 -66.06 64.24 39.79
N TYR A 221 -65.27 64.52 38.75
CA TYR A 221 -64.48 65.77 38.68
C TYR A 221 -65.27 66.94 38.05
N ASP A 222 -66.21 66.66 37.14
CA ASP A 222 -66.97 67.69 36.40
C ASP A 222 -68.02 68.44 37.27
N ASP A 223 -68.45 67.89 38.41
CA ASP A 223 -69.51 68.49 39.24
C ASP A 223 -69.01 69.46 40.34
N CYS A 224 -67.70 69.54 40.60
CA CYS A 224 -67.20 70.29 41.76
C CYS A 224 -66.53 71.63 41.46
N HIS A 225 -66.01 71.90 40.26
CA HIS A 225 -65.23 73.12 39.99
C HIS A 225 -65.68 73.83 38.72
N GLY A 226 -66.57 74.82 38.87
CA GLY A 226 -67.11 75.69 37.82
C GLY A 226 -66.06 76.54 37.09
N LEU A 227 -65.17 75.87 36.38
CA LEU A 227 -64.30 76.44 35.36
C LEU A 227 -65.10 76.47 34.05
N SER A 228 -65.12 77.61 33.36
CA SER A 228 -65.77 77.69 32.05
C SER A 228 -65.08 76.71 31.09
N SER A 229 -65.85 76.01 30.25
CA SER A 229 -65.29 74.97 29.37
C SER A 229 -64.16 75.51 28.47
N THR A 230 -64.16 76.81 28.18
CA THR A 230 -63.15 77.51 27.38
C THR A 230 -61.78 77.59 28.05
N ASP A 231 -61.72 77.81 29.36
CA ASP A 231 -60.46 77.96 30.10
C ASP A 231 -59.81 76.58 30.35
N VAL A 232 -60.64 75.58 30.66
CA VAL A 232 -60.21 74.18 30.74
C VAL A 232 -59.72 73.72 29.37
N GLN A 233 -60.40 74.08 28.28
CA GLN A 233 -59.98 73.74 26.93
C GLN A 233 -58.63 74.39 26.57
N GLY A 234 -58.39 75.65 26.95
CA GLY A 234 -57.09 76.31 26.71
C GLY A 234 -55.93 75.67 27.46
N ILE A 235 -56.14 75.26 28.72
CA ILE A 235 -55.14 74.53 29.52
C ILE A 235 -54.92 73.12 28.95
N VAL A 236 -55.99 72.42 28.58
CA VAL A 236 -55.92 71.09 27.96
C VAL A 236 -55.23 71.16 26.60
N ASP A 237 -55.52 72.15 25.77
CA ASP A 237 -54.90 72.32 24.45
C ASP A 237 -53.43 72.74 24.56
N GLY A 238 -53.09 73.59 25.54
CA GLY A 238 -51.70 73.94 25.87
C GLY A 238 -50.90 72.72 26.35
N ALA A 239 -51.43 71.99 27.33
CA ALA A 239 -50.82 70.75 27.84
C ALA A 239 -50.71 69.68 26.75
N LYS A 240 -51.74 69.52 25.91
CA LYS A 240 -51.71 68.61 24.75
C LYS A 240 -50.63 69.00 23.77
N THR A 241 -50.47 70.29 23.47
CA THR A 241 -49.43 70.78 22.56
C THR A 241 -48.03 70.53 23.14
N GLU A 242 -47.83 70.78 24.43
CA GLU A 242 -46.56 70.55 25.10
C GLU A 242 -46.21 69.06 25.19
N ILE A 243 -47.18 68.20 25.54
CA ILE A 243 -47.02 66.74 25.53
C ILE A 243 -46.66 66.26 24.12
N VAL A 244 -47.38 66.68 23.09
CA VAL A 244 -47.10 66.29 21.70
C VAL A 244 -45.72 66.76 21.25
N ASN A 245 -45.31 67.98 21.61
CA ASN A 245 -43.98 68.50 21.27
C ASN A 245 -42.87 67.74 22.01
N ASN A 246 -43.07 67.41 23.29
CA ASN A 246 -42.12 66.64 24.08
C ASN A 246 -42.03 65.19 23.57
N ASP A 247 -43.15 64.54 23.27
CA ASP A 247 -43.20 63.21 22.66
C ASP A 247 -42.52 63.19 21.29
N ASN A 248 -42.78 64.18 20.43
CA ASN A 248 -42.11 64.29 19.13
C ASN A 248 -40.59 64.49 19.31
N SER A 249 -40.16 65.37 20.23
CA SER A 249 -38.75 65.60 20.52
C SER A 249 -38.04 64.36 21.07
N ASN A 250 -38.69 63.64 21.99
CA ASN A 250 -38.19 62.40 22.57
C ASN A 250 -38.13 61.30 21.52
N ARG A 251 -39.17 61.18 20.68
CA ARG A 251 -39.20 60.25 19.54
C ARG A 251 -38.05 60.53 18.58
N ASP A 252 -37.86 61.79 18.18
CA ASP A 252 -36.83 62.15 17.21
C ASP A 252 -35.43 61.92 17.78
N THR A 253 -35.22 62.21 19.07
CA THR A 253 -33.96 61.92 19.78
C THR A 253 -33.70 60.41 19.86
N PHE A 254 -34.72 59.62 20.17
CA PHE A 254 -34.64 58.15 20.17
C PHE A 254 -34.33 57.61 18.77
N LEU A 255 -35.03 58.08 17.73
CA LEU A 255 -34.81 57.66 16.34
C LEU A 255 -33.40 58.03 15.85
N ASN A 256 -32.90 59.21 16.20
CA ASN A 256 -31.54 59.64 15.88
C ASN A 256 -30.49 58.78 16.59
N SER A 257 -30.72 58.45 17.86
CA SER A 257 -29.86 57.54 18.63
C SER A 257 -29.86 56.12 18.03
N LEU A 258 -31.04 55.60 17.65
CA LEU A 258 -31.20 54.29 17.03
C LEU A 258 -30.53 54.24 15.65
N SER A 259 -30.70 55.28 14.84
CA SER A 259 -30.06 55.40 13.53
C SER A 259 -28.53 55.45 13.65
N SER A 260 -28.02 56.22 14.62
CA SER A 260 -26.59 56.32 14.92
C SER A 260 -26.02 54.97 15.38
N SER A 261 -26.74 54.27 16.27
CA SER A 261 -26.36 52.93 16.75
C SER A 261 -26.36 51.91 15.61
N THR A 262 -27.39 51.93 14.76
CA THR A 262 -27.49 51.07 13.58
C THR A 262 -26.32 51.30 12.63
N THR A 263 -25.97 52.56 12.39
CA THR A 263 -24.81 52.93 11.55
C THR A 263 -23.50 52.42 12.16
N SER A 264 -23.32 52.60 13.47
CA SER A 264 -22.14 52.11 14.19
C SER A 264 -22.01 50.59 14.11
N ILE A 265 -23.10 49.85 14.32
CA ILE A 265 -23.14 48.39 14.20
C ILE A 265 -22.78 47.96 12.77
N ASN A 266 -23.37 48.57 11.75
CA ASN A 266 -23.08 48.24 10.36
C ASN A 266 -21.61 48.48 10.00
N ASN A 267 -21.01 49.57 10.50
CA ASN A 267 -19.59 49.84 10.32
C ASN A 267 -18.73 48.78 11.02
N ASN A 268 -19.05 48.42 12.26
CA ASN A 268 -18.33 47.38 13.00
C ASN A 268 -18.41 46.01 12.33
N VAL A 269 -19.58 45.62 11.82
CA VAL A 269 -19.78 44.38 11.08
C VAL A 269 -18.99 44.40 9.76
N THR A 270 -19.01 45.52 9.05
CA THR A 270 -18.24 45.67 7.80
C THR A 270 -16.74 45.57 8.06
N ASN A 271 -16.24 46.23 9.10
CA ASN A 271 -14.84 46.16 9.50
C ASN A 271 -14.43 44.73 9.89
N SER A 272 -15.21 44.08 10.75
CA SER A 272 -14.97 42.70 11.17
C SER A 272 -14.98 41.73 9.97
N LYS A 273 -15.90 41.92 9.03
CA LYS A 273 -15.95 41.13 7.79
C LYS A 273 -14.67 41.30 6.96
N ASN A 274 -14.18 42.53 6.82
CA ASN A 274 -12.95 42.81 6.08
C ASN A 274 -11.73 42.20 6.77
N GLU A 275 -11.65 42.26 8.11
CA GLU A 275 -10.59 41.62 8.89
C GLU A 275 -10.56 40.10 8.69
N VAL A 276 -11.72 39.44 8.73
CA VAL A 276 -11.83 37.99 8.48
C VAL A 276 -11.37 37.65 7.07
N ILE A 277 -11.83 38.38 6.04
CA ILE A 277 -11.42 38.16 4.65
C ILE A 277 -9.91 38.33 4.48
N ASN A 278 -9.33 39.36 5.09
CA ASN A 278 -7.89 39.62 5.01
C ASN A 278 -7.08 38.51 5.70
N ASN A 279 -7.54 38.03 6.86
CA ASN A 279 -6.93 36.91 7.56
C ASN A 279 -7.00 35.62 6.74
N ASP A 280 -8.17 35.30 6.18
CA ASP A 280 -8.37 34.12 5.32
C ASP A 280 -7.45 34.16 4.08
N ASN A 281 -7.33 35.31 3.42
CA ASN A 281 -6.43 35.48 2.28
C ASN A 281 -4.95 35.35 2.67
N SER A 282 -4.56 35.87 3.82
CA SER A 282 -3.21 35.72 4.37
C SER A 282 -2.91 34.25 4.65
N ASN A 283 -3.81 33.54 5.35
CA ASN A 283 -3.69 32.11 5.64
C ASN A 283 -3.62 31.27 4.38
N LYS A 284 -4.46 31.56 3.37
CA LYS A 284 -4.42 30.90 2.07
C LYS A 284 -3.05 31.07 1.39
N THR A 285 -2.48 32.27 1.45
CA THR A 285 -1.17 32.57 0.86
C THR A 285 -0.06 31.81 1.57
N MET A 286 -0.08 31.78 2.91
CA MET A 286 0.90 31.01 3.70
C MET A 286 0.83 29.51 3.40
N ILE A 287 -0.36 28.93 3.36
CA ILE A 287 -0.57 27.51 3.05
C ILE A 287 -0.08 27.19 1.63
N THR A 288 -0.44 28.01 0.64
CA THR A 288 -0.02 27.81 -0.76
C THR A 288 1.50 27.86 -0.90
N THR A 289 2.16 28.78 -0.19
CA THR A 289 3.62 28.91 -0.17
C THR A 289 4.27 27.68 0.47
N ALA A 290 3.74 27.23 1.61
CA ALA A 290 4.24 26.04 2.30
C ALA A 290 4.14 24.77 1.43
N ILE A 291 3.00 24.58 0.74
CA ILE A 291 2.79 23.46 -0.18
C ILE A 291 3.78 23.52 -1.36
N THR A 292 3.97 24.70 -1.95
CA THR A 292 4.89 24.87 -3.09
C THR A 292 6.33 24.55 -2.69
N ASN A 293 6.75 24.99 -1.49
CA ASN A 293 8.08 24.70 -0.97
C ASN A 293 8.27 23.20 -0.66
N ALA A 294 7.26 22.55 -0.09
CA ALA A 294 7.27 21.11 0.16
C ALA A 294 7.35 20.32 -1.16
N GLN A 295 6.56 20.71 -2.16
CA GLN A 295 6.58 20.09 -3.48
C GLN A 295 7.95 20.23 -4.16
N THR A 296 8.57 21.41 -4.08
CA THR A 296 9.92 21.65 -4.61
C THR A 296 10.95 20.75 -3.91
N SER A 297 10.86 20.62 -2.59
CA SER A 297 11.75 19.76 -1.80
C SER A 297 11.62 18.28 -2.19
N ILE A 298 10.38 17.78 -2.33
CA ILE A 298 10.10 16.41 -2.77
C ILE A 298 10.65 16.16 -4.17
N ASN A 299 10.44 17.08 -5.10
CA ASN A 299 10.93 16.95 -6.48
C ASN A 299 12.47 16.91 -6.53
N ASN A 300 13.14 17.75 -5.75
CA ASN A 300 14.60 17.77 -5.67
C ASN A 300 15.14 16.44 -5.10
N THR A 301 14.54 15.93 -4.01
CA THR A 301 14.92 14.62 -3.43
C THR A 301 14.68 13.48 -4.42
N SER A 302 13.52 13.45 -5.09
CA SER A 302 13.19 12.42 -6.09
C SER A 302 14.19 12.44 -7.27
N THR A 303 14.56 13.63 -7.72
CA THR A 303 15.55 13.81 -8.80
C THR A 303 16.92 13.33 -8.35
N GLY A 304 17.37 13.72 -7.16
CA GLY A 304 18.63 13.25 -6.57
C GLY A 304 18.69 11.72 -6.45
N ASN A 305 17.63 11.10 -5.92
CA ASN A 305 17.52 9.64 -5.82
C ASN A 305 17.57 8.97 -7.20
N THR A 306 16.88 9.52 -8.19
CA THR A 306 16.89 9.00 -9.57
C THR A 306 18.30 9.04 -10.17
N THR A 307 19.04 10.13 -9.96
CA THR A 307 20.44 10.25 -10.39
C THR A 307 21.33 9.21 -9.68
N THR A 308 21.23 9.08 -8.35
CA THR A 308 22.02 8.10 -7.59
C THR A 308 21.78 6.67 -8.06
N ILE A 309 20.51 6.28 -8.26
CA ILE A 309 20.14 4.94 -8.74
C ILE A 309 20.68 4.73 -10.16
N THR A 310 20.53 5.72 -11.06
CA THR A 310 21.02 5.62 -12.43
C THR A 310 22.55 5.43 -12.47
N THR A 311 23.29 6.21 -11.68
CA THR A 311 24.75 6.06 -11.57
C THR A 311 25.15 4.68 -11.02
N ALA A 312 24.45 4.19 -10.00
CA ALA A 312 24.73 2.86 -9.43
C ALA A 312 24.48 1.75 -10.46
N ILE A 313 23.39 1.83 -11.23
CA ILE A 313 23.08 0.87 -12.31
C ILE A 313 24.16 0.90 -13.39
N THR A 314 24.56 2.09 -13.87
CA THR A 314 25.60 2.23 -14.90
C THR A 314 26.94 1.64 -14.43
N ASN A 315 27.32 1.87 -13.16
CA ASN A 315 28.54 1.29 -12.59
C ASN A 315 28.48 -0.24 -12.48
N ALA A 316 27.34 -0.78 -12.08
CA ALA A 316 27.13 -2.23 -12.02
C ALA A 316 27.19 -2.85 -13.44
N GLN A 317 26.56 -2.22 -14.43
CA GLN A 317 26.63 -2.65 -15.84
C GLN A 317 28.07 -2.68 -16.36
N ASN A 318 28.85 -1.62 -16.12
CA ASN A 318 30.27 -1.59 -16.52
C ASN A 318 31.08 -2.70 -15.86
N THR A 319 30.81 -3.01 -14.59
CA THR A 319 31.49 -4.10 -13.87
C THR A 319 31.18 -5.46 -14.48
N ILE A 320 29.90 -5.72 -14.80
CA ILE A 320 29.47 -6.97 -15.44
C ILE A 320 30.14 -7.13 -16.82
N VAL A 321 30.09 -6.10 -17.66
CA VAL A 321 30.68 -6.13 -19.01
C VAL A 321 32.19 -6.37 -18.96
N ASN A 322 32.90 -5.74 -18.02
CA ASN A 322 34.33 -5.95 -17.84
C ASN A 322 34.66 -7.39 -17.42
N ASN A 323 33.89 -7.95 -16.49
CA ASN A 323 34.04 -9.35 -16.08
C ASN A 323 33.77 -10.32 -17.23
N ASP A 324 32.70 -10.10 -18.00
CA ASP A 324 32.36 -10.93 -19.16
C ASP A 324 33.46 -10.92 -20.22
N ASN A 325 34.01 -9.74 -20.52
CA ASN A 325 35.12 -9.60 -21.47
C ASN A 325 36.41 -10.29 -20.99
N SER A 326 36.70 -10.20 -19.68
CA SER A 326 37.83 -10.90 -19.06
C SER A 326 37.67 -12.41 -19.17
N ASN A 327 36.49 -12.94 -18.81
CA ASN A 327 36.16 -14.36 -18.92
C ASN A 327 36.25 -14.86 -20.35
N LYS A 328 35.70 -14.12 -21.32
CA LYS A 328 35.79 -14.44 -22.75
C LYS A 328 37.24 -14.55 -23.22
N THR A 329 38.10 -13.62 -22.78
CA THR A 329 39.52 -13.63 -23.14
C THR A 329 40.24 -14.86 -22.56
N MET A 330 39.97 -15.22 -21.30
CA MET A 330 40.53 -16.41 -20.67
C MET A 330 40.14 -17.71 -21.40
N ILE A 331 38.87 -17.84 -21.77
CA ILE A 331 38.37 -19.01 -22.52
C ILE A 331 39.08 -19.13 -23.87
N VAL A 332 39.14 -18.03 -24.65
CA VAL A 332 39.81 -18.03 -25.96
C VAL A 332 41.28 -18.40 -25.85
N ASN A 333 41.98 -17.89 -24.83
CA ASN A 333 43.40 -18.22 -24.61
C ASN A 333 43.58 -19.71 -24.27
N ASN A 334 42.73 -20.26 -23.40
CA ASN A 334 42.76 -21.68 -23.05
C ASN A 334 42.49 -22.58 -24.26
N ASP A 335 41.48 -22.24 -25.08
CA ASP A 335 41.15 -22.99 -26.29
C ASP A 335 42.29 -22.96 -27.31
N ASN A 336 42.95 -21.80 -27.49
CA ASN A 336 44.11 -21.68 -28.36
C ASN A 336 45.31 -22.53 -27.86
N SER A 337 45.57 -22.55 -26.55
CA SER A 337 46.61 -23.39 -25.95
C SER A 337 46.32 -24.89 -26.13
N ASN A 338 45.06 -25.29 -25.96
CA ASN A 338 44.61 -26.67 -26.18
C ASN A 338 44.76 -27.08 -27.65
N ALA A 339 44.35 -26.21 -28.58
CA ALA A 339 44.48 -26.45 -30.01
C ALA A 339 45.94 -26.61 -30.44
N LEU A 340 46.85 -25.77 -29.92
CA LEU A 340 48.28 -25.89 -30.17
C LEU A 340 48.83 -27.23 -29.67
N THR A 341 48.46 -27.63 -28.45
CA THR A 341 48.91 -28.91 -27.85
C THR A 341 48.45 -30.11 -28.68
N LEU A 342 47.18 -30.11 -29.12
CA LEU A 342 46.64 -31.17 -29.98
C LEU A 342 47.36 -31.24 -31.32
N ASN A 343 47.64 -30.10 -31.95
CA ASN A 343 48.37 -30.05 -33.22
C ASN A 343 49.81 -30.57 -33.10
N THR A 344 50.51 -30.23 -32.00
CA THR A 344 51.84 -30.77 -31.71
C THR A 344 51.79 -32.29 -31.54
N ASN A 345 50.85 -32.80 -30.74
CA ASN A 345 50.69 -34.24 -30.52
C ASN A 345 50.36 -35.00 -31.82
N LEU A 346 49.47 -34.45 -32.65
CA LEU A 346 49.12 -35.04 -33.95
C LEU A 346 50.32 -35.06 -34.91
N THR A 347 51.11 -34.00 -34.94
CA THR A 347 52.33 -33.92 -35.75
C THR A 347 53.35 -34.97 -35.30
N ASN A 348 53.54 -35.13 -33.99
CA ASN A 348 54.45 -36.14 -33.43
C ASN A 348 53.98 -37.57 -33.77
N ALA A 349 52.69 -37.86 -33.57
CA ALA A 349 52.12 -39.16 -33.90
C ALA A 349 52.27 -39.49 -35.40
N LYS A 350 52.01 -38.50 -36.27
CA LYS A 350 52.21 -38.64 -37.72
C LYS A 350 53.66 -38.99 -38.07
N ASN A 351 54.63 -38.30 -37.46
CA ASN A 351 56.05 -38.55 -37.70
C ASN A 351 56.48 -39.95 -37.22
N MET A 352 55.95 -40.41 -36.09
CA MET A 352 56.21 -41.77 -35.59
C MET A 352 55.70 -42.85 -36.55
N ILE A 353 54.47 -42.69 -37.07
CA ILE A 353 53.90 -43.63 -38.05
C ILE A 353 54.76 -43.67 -39.31
N ILE A 354 55.13 -42.51 -39.86
CA ILE A 354 55.99 -42.42 -41.05
C ILE A 354 57.35 -43.12 -40.80
N ALA A 355 57.98 -42.88 -39.64
CA ALA A 355 59.25 -43.51 -39.31
C ALA A 355 59.15 -45.04 -39.19
N ASN A 356 58.07 -45.54 -38.59
CA ASN A 356 57.77 -46.96 -38.49
C ASN A 356 57.54 -47.60 -39.87
N ASP A 357 56.73 -46.96 -40.72
CA ASP A 357 56.43 -47.46 -42.06
C ASP A 357 57.67 -47.50 -42.96
N ASN A 358 58.53 -46.49 -42.86
CA ASN A 358 59.82 -46.48 -43.55
C ASN A 358 60.72 -47.63 -43.08
N THR A 359 60.79 -47.88 -41.76
CA THR A 359 61.56 -48.99 -41.20
C THR A 359 61.04 -50.34 -41.70
N ASN A 360 59.72 -50.53 -41.70
CA ASN A 360 59.09 -51.75 -42.21
C ASN A 360 59.34 -51.93 -43.71
N THR A 361 59.23 -50.85 -44.50
CA THR A 361 59.52 -50.88 -45.94
C THR A 361 60.96 -51.31 -46.20
N THR A 362 61.94 -50.74 -45.47
CA THR A 362 63.35 -51.15 -45.57
C THR A 362 63.54 -52.62 -45.21
N ASN A 363 62.90 -53.11 -44.15
CA ASN A 363 62.99 -54.52 -43.75
C ASN A 363 62.42 -55.47 -44.80
N ILE A 364 61.26 -55.16 -45.38
CA ILE A 364 60.65 -55.95 -46.46
C ILE A 364 61.59 -55.98 -47.66
N VAL A 365 62.09 -54.83 -48.12
CA VAL A 365 63.02 -54.75 -49.27
C VAL A 365 64.30 -55.55 -49.02
N ASN A 366 64.87 -55.49 -47.82
CA ASN A 366 66.07 -56.26 -47.47
C ASN A 366 65.80 -57.78 -47.48
N ASN A 367 64.66 -58.21 -46.95
CA ASN A 367 64.24 -59.61 -46.97
C ASN A 367 64.00 -60.10 -48.41
N ASP A 368 63.29 -59.32 -49.22
CA ASP A 368 63.03 -59.64 -50.63
C ASP A 368 64.32 -59.74 -51.44
N ASN A 369 65.27 -58.83 -51.23
CA ASN A 369 66.59 -58.89 -51.85
C ASN A 369 67.37 -60.14 -51.42
N THR A 370 67.30 -60.52 -50.14
CA THR A 370 67.94 -61.74 -49.62
C THR A 370 67.35 -62.99 -50.27
N ASN A 371 66.01 -63.09 -50.30
CA ASN A 371 65.29 -64.20 -50.93
C ASN A 371 65.60 -64.28 -52.43
N ARG A 372 65.64 -63.15 -53.14
CA ARG A 372 66.01 -63.10 -54.55
C ARG A 372 67.41 -63.65 -54.79
N THR A 373 68.39 -63.26 -53.97
CA THR A 373 69.76 -63.79 -54.07
C THR A 373 69.81 -65.29 -53.82
N LEU A 374 69.07 -65.81 -52.84
CA LEU A 374 69.00 -67.24 -52.56
C LEU A 374 68.43 -68.04 -53.74
N ILE A 375 67.34 -67.54 -54.35
CA ILE A 375 66.73 -68.15 -55.54
C ILE A 375 67.73 -68.19 -56.69
N ILE A 376 68.37 -67.05 -57.01
CA ILE A 376 69.37 -66.96 -58.10
C ILE A 376 70.52 -67.96 -57.88
N ASN A 377 71.05 -68.05 -56.64
CA ASN A 377 72.15 -68.98 -56.33
C ASN A 377 71.73 -70.44 -56.48
N ASN A 378 70.51 -70.78 -56.05
CA ASN A 378 69.95 -72.12 -56.22
C ASN A 378 69.75 -72.46 -57.70
N ASP A 379 69.18 -71.54 -58.48
CA ASP A 379 68.94 -71.73 -59.92
C ASP A 379 70.26 -71.88 -60.69
N ASN A 380 71.28 -71.09 -60.36
CA ASN A 380 72.62 -71.24 -60.93
C ASN A 380 73.22 -72.61 -60.59
N SER A 381 73.10 -73.06 -59.35
CA SER A 381 73.60 -74.38 -58.93
C SER A 381 72.91 -75.53 -59.67
N ASN A 382 71.58 -75.44 -59.81
CA ASN A 382 70.78 -76.41 -60.57
C ASN A 382 71.15 -76.41 -62.05
N THR A 383 71.37 -75.21 -62.64
CA THR A 383 71.79 -75.07 -64.03
C THR A 383 73.16 -75.72 -64.26
N THR A 384 74.12 -75.49 -63.36
CA THR A 384 75.43 -76.15 -63.41
C THR A 384 75.29 -77.67 -63.32
N ALA A 385 74.54 -78.17 -62.33
CA ALA A 385 74.33 -79.61 -62.15
C ALA A 385 73.67 -80.26 -63.38
N LEU A 386 72.68 -79.58 -63.98
CA LEU A 386 72.01 -80.06 -65.20
C LEU A 386 72.97 -80.09 -66.39
N ASN A 387 73.77 -79.03 -66.58
CA ASN A 387 74.77 -78.98 -67.66
C ASN A 387 75.81 -80.11 -67.53
N ASP A 388 76.27 -80.37 -66.30
CA ASP A 388 77.20 -81.46 -66.01
C ASP A 388 76.56 -82.83 -66.32
N LEU A 389 75.30 -83.04 -65.95
CA LEU A 389 74.56 -84.27 -66.25
C LEU A 389 74.36 -84.48 -67.76
N ILE A 390 73.98 -83.42 -68.49
CA ILE A 390 73.81 -83.48 -69.95
C ILE A 390 75.14 -83.83 -70.61
N LEU A 391 76.23 -83.15 -70.26
CA LEU A 391 77.55 -83.40 -70.83
C LEU A 391 78.03 -84.82 -70.56
N ARG A 392 77.84 -85.31 -69.32
CA ARG A 392 78.14 -86.70 -68.95
C ARG A 392 77.33 -87.69 -69.79
N SER A 393 76.02 -87.48 -69.93
CA SER A 393 75.15 -88.36 -70.70
C SER A 393 75.55 -88.42 -72.18
N GLN A 394 75.95 -87.28 -72.76
CA GLN A 394 76.46 -87.22 -74.13
C GLN A 394 77.76 -88.01 -74.31
N ILE A 395 78.68 -87.91 -73.35
CA ILE A 395 79.93 -88.69 -73.37
C ILE A 395 79.64 -90.19 -73.23
N GLU A 396 78.80 -90.60 -72.28
CA GLU A 396 78.40 -92.00 -72.09
C GLU A 396 77.75 -92.58 -73.37
N ALA A 397 76.91 -91.79 -74.04
CA ALA A 397 76.33 -92.17 -75.32
C ALA A 397 77.40 -92.37 -76.42
N ASP A 398 78.39 -91.46 -76.55
CA ASP A 398 79.48 -91.61 -77.52
C ASP A 398 80.32 -92.87 -77.21
N LEU A 399 80.65 -93.09 -75.94
CA LEU A 399 81.40 -94.28 -75.49
C LEU A 399 80.66 -95.58 -75.85
N ALA A 400 79.33 -95.59 -75.74
CA ALA A 400 78.49 -96.75 -76.04
C ALA A 400 78.35 -97.04 -77.55
N THR A 401 78.46 -96.04 -78.44
CA THR A 401 78.30 -96.25 -79.89
C THR A 401 79.25 -97.30 -80.47
N GLU A 402 79.01 -97.87 -81.67
CA GLU A 402 79.85 -98.93 -82.27
C GLU A 402 81.29 -98.49 -82.59
N SER A 403 82.28 -99.40 -82.49
CA SER A 403 83.73 -99.06 -82.55
C SER A 403 84.18 -98.30 -83.80
N ASN A 404 83.41 -98.37 -84.89
CA ASN A 404 83.67 -97.67 -86.15
C ASN A 404 82.92 -96.34 -86.31
N SER A 405 82.14 -95.89 -85.30
CA SER A 405 81.43 -94.61 -85.34
C SER A 405 82.39 -93.41 -85.31
N VAL A 406 81.91 -92.28 -85.84
CA VAL A 406 82.61 -90.99 -85.77
C VAL A 406 82.74 -90.58 -84.31
N LYS A 407 83.98 -90.33 -83.87
CA LYS A 407 84.30 -89.94 -82.50
C LYS A 407 84.21 -88.43 -82.36
N VAL A 408 83.60 -87.93 -81.30
CA VAL A 408 83.62 -86.50 -81.00
C VAL A 408 85.03 -86.08 -80.58
N GLY A 409 85.72 -85.33 -81.44
CA GLY A 409 87.12 -84.91 -81.20
C GLY A 409 87.34 -84.17 -79.88
N TRP A 410 86.30 -83.48 -79.38
CA TRP A 410 86.34 -82.77 -78.09
C TRP A 410 86.53 -83.71 -76.88
N TYR A 411 86.08 -84.96 -76.98
CA TYR A 411 86.21 -85.96 -75.91
C TYR A 411 87.60 -86.63 -75.93
N MET A 412 88.37 -86.44 -77.00
CA MET A 412 89.65 -87.11 -77.21
C MET A 412 90.85 -86.30 -76.71
N THR A 413 90.68 -85.05 -76.30
CA THR A 413 91.78 -84.19 -75.81
C THR A 413 91.63 -83.92 -74.31
N PRO A 414 92.74 -83.77 -73.56
CA PRO A 414 92.69 -83.45 -72.12
C PRO A 414 92.06 -82.08 -71.88
N THR A 415 91.56 -81.86 -70.68
CA THR A 415 90.95 -80.58 -70.25
C THR A 415 91.95 -79.43 -70.27
N ALA A 416 93.23 -79.69 -70.02
CA ALA A 416 94.29 -78.70 -70.21
C ALA A 416 94.38 -78.16 -71.65
N ASN A 417 93.92 -78.94 -72.64
CA ASN A 417 93.89 -78.55 -74.05
C ASN A 417 92.46 -78.16 -74.51
N GLY A 418 91.60 -77.78 -73.57
CA GLY A 418 90.21 -77.43 -73.83
C GLY A 418 89.28 -78.61 -74.10
N GLY A 419 89.76 -79.85 -73.97
CA GLY A 419 88.99 -81.07 -74.20
C GLY A 419 88.27 -81.64 -72.97
N LYS A 420 87.68 -82.84 -73.13
CA LYS A 420 86.92 -83.54 -72.09
C LYS A 420 87.43 -84.95 -71.78
N LEU A 421 88.65 -85.31 -72.18
CA LEU A 421 89.22 -86.64 -71.93
C LEU A 421 89.39 -86.95 -70.43
N ASP A 422 89.59 -85.93 -69.58
CA ASP A 422 89.63 -86.11 -68.12
C ASP A 422 88.25 -86.53 -67.57
N LEU A 423 87.18 -85.91 -68.07
CA LEU A 423 85.80 -86.28 -67.73
C LEU A 423 85.46 -87.68 -68.27
N VAL A 424 85.89 -88.00 -69.49
CA VAL A 424 85.75 -89.35 -70.06
C VAL A 424 86.40 -90.40 -69.15
N GLN A 425 87.65 -90.17 -68.72
CA GLN A 425 88.34 -91.05 -67.77
C GLN A 425 87.53 -91.21 -66.47
N GLN A 426 87.05 -90.11 -65.91
CA GLN A 426 86.27 -90.11 -64.66
C GLN A 426 84.98 -90.92 -64.81
N ILE A 427 84.23 -90.70 -65.89
CA ILE A 427 83.00 -91.43 -66.22
C ILE A 427 83.27 -92.93 -66.31
N VAL A 428 84.28 -93.33 -67.06
CA VAL A 428 84.64 -94.75 -67.26
C VAL A 428 85.04 -95.36 -65.92
N THR A 429 85.93 -94.70 -65.17
CA THR A 429 86.40 -95.18 -63.87
C THR A 429 85.25 -95.33 -62.87
N LEU A 430 84.37 -94.33 -62.78
CA LEU A 430 83.20 -94.37 -61.90
C LEU A 430 82.22 -95.49 -62.33
N THR A 431 82.02 -95.67 -63.63
CA THR A 431 81.15 -96.73 -64.16
C THR A 431 81.67 -98.11 -63.78
N LEU A 432 82.97 -98.38 -64.00
CA LEU A 432 83.59 -99.65 -63.59
C LEU A 432 83.51 -99.86 -62.08
N SER A 433 83.80 -98.82 -61.29
CA SER A 433 83.70 -98.86 -59.82
C SER A 433 82.27 -99.20 -59.36
N ASN A 434 81.26 -98.56 -59.95
CA ASN A 434 79.85 -98.82 -59.63
C ASN A 434 79.43 -100.25 -59.98
N ILE A 435 79.90 -100.79 -61.11
CA ILE A 435 79.63 -102.19 -61.50
C ILE A 435 80.25 -103.16 -60.49
N VAL A 436 81.51 -102.94 -60.09
CA VAL A 436 82.17 -103.77 -59.07
C VAL A 436 81.46 -103.67 -57.72
N ALA A 437 81.07 -102.45 -57.30
CA ALA A 437 80.36 -102.23 -56.04
C ALA A 437 78.97 -102.91 -56.02
N ALA A 438 78.32 -103.04 -57.17
CA ALA A 438 77.09 -103.79 -57.35
C ALA A 438 77.31 -105.32 -57.43
N GLY A 439 78.55 -105.80 -57.32
CA GLY A 439 78.92 -107.21 -57.40
C GLY A 439 79.10 -107.75 -58.83
N GLY A 440 79.12 -106.88 -59.83
CA GLY A 440 79.38 -107.25 -61.23
C GLY A 440 80.86 -107.54 -61.51
N SER A 441 81.12 -108.35 -62.54
CA SER A 441 82.48 -108.56 -63.07
C SER A 441 82.77 -107.55 -64.17
N ILE A 442 83.94 -106.90 -64.11
CA ILE A 442 84.40 -105.95 -65.15
C ILE A 442 85.28 -106.61 -66.22
N GLY A 443 85.52 -107.94 -66.17
CA GLY A 443 86.24 -108.70 -67.18
C GLY A 443 87.55 -108.03 -67.65
N ASN A 444 87.68 -107.83 -68.97
CA ASN A 444 88.83 -107.17 -69.59
C ASN A 444 88.79 -105.63 -69.53
N ALA A 445 87.73 -105.04 -68.97
CA ALA A 445 87.56 -103.58 -68.94
C ALA A 445 88.68 -102.89 -68.15
N GLN A 446 89.16 -103.51 -67.06
CA GLN A 446 90.26 -102.96 -66.27
C GLN A 446 91.56 -102.86 -67.08
N MET A 447 91.89 -103.90 -67.84
CA MET A 447 93.07 -103.90 -68.72
C MET A 447 93.00 -102.77 -69.75
N PHE A 448 91.83 -102.53 -70.34
CA PHE A 448 91.63 -101.43 -71.28
C PHE A 448 91.72 -100.06 -70.59
N LEU A 449 91.20 -99.93 -69.35
CA LEU A 449 91.31 -98.72 -68.55
C LEU A 449 92.79 -98.41 -68.22
N ASP A 450 93.55 -99.41 -67.77
CA ASP A 450 94.98 -99.25 -67.45
C ASP A 450 95.77 -98.83 -68.69
N ARG A 451 95.47 -99.43 -69.85
CA ARG A 451 96.09 -99.04 -71.12
C ARG A 451 95.71 -97.62 -71.53
N ALA A 452 94.44 -97.24 -71.35
CA ALA A 452 93.98 -95.88 -71.64
C ALA A 452 94.69 -94.83 -70.78
N ASN A 453 94.89 -95.13 -69.49
CA ASN A 453 95.64 -94.29 -68.57
C ASN A 453 97.11 -94.14 -69.01
N ALA A 454 97.75 -95.24 -69.40
CA ALA A 454 99.12 -95.24 -69.91
C ALA A 454 99.26 -94.43 -71.22
N ASP A 455 98.34 -94.61 -72.17
CA ASP A 455 98.33 -93.86 -73.43
C ASP A 455 98.06 -92.36 -73.18
N LYS A 456 97.20 -92.01 -72.23
CA LYS A 456 96.94 -90.62 -71.83
C LYS A 456 98.18 -89.97 -71.23
N ALA A 457 98.87 -90.67 -70.33
CA ALA A 457 100.12 -90.21 -69.73
C ALA A 457 101.24 -90.04 -70.78
N ALA A 458 101.24 -90.85 -71.83
CA ALA A 458 102.17 -90.75 -72.96
C ALA A 458 101.80 -89.64 -73.98
N GLY A 459 100.73 -88.87 -73.75
CA GLY A 459 100.25 -87.85 -74.69
C GLY A 459 99.52 -88.42 -75.92
N ASN A 460 99.32 -89.74 -76.00
CA ASN A 460 98.64 -90.43 -77.08
C ASN A 460 97.11 -90.39 -76.87
N PHE A 461 96.54 -89.18 -76.83
CA PHE A 461 95.18 -88.94 -76.37
C PHE A 461 94.09 -89.65 -77.21
N LYS A 462 94.33 -89.80 -78.52
CA LYS A 462 93.45 -90.58 -79.40
C LYS A 462 93.41 -92.06 -79.02
N SER A 463 94.57 -92.68 -78.79
CA SER A 463 94.66 -94.07 -78.34
C SER A 463 94.08 -94.24 -76.94
N ALA A 464 94.30 -93.25 -76.07
CA ALA A 464 93.71 -93.22 -74.73
C ALA A 464 92.18 -93.24 -74.79
N TYR A 465 91.57 -92.35 -75.57
CA TYR A 465 90.12 -92.33 -75.78
C TYR A 465 89.59 -93.66 -76.30
N ASP A 466 90.27 -94.24 -77.29
CA ASP A 466 89.87 -95.51 -77.89
C ASP A 466 89.91 -96.66 -76.88
N ASN A 467 90.88 -96.66 -75.96
CA ASN A 467 90.98 -97.64 -74.89
C ASN A 467 89.97 -97.38 -73.76
N TYR A 468 89.68 -96.12 -73.40
CA TYR A 468 88.58 -95.79 -72.46
C TYR A 468 87.24 -96.28 -73.00
N ARG A 469 87.00 -96.14 -74.30
CA ARG A 469 85.80 -96.63 -74.96
C ARG A 469 85.68 -98.14 -74.94
N LYS A 470 86.77 -98.87 -75.20
CA LYS A 470 86.81 -100.33 -75.05
C LYS A 470 86.54 -100.75 -73.61
N ALA A 471 87.13 -100.04 -72.64
CA ALA A 471 86.91 -100.30 -71.21
C ALA A 471 85.43 -100.12 -70.85
N TYR A 472 84.83 -98.99 -71.21
CA TYR A 472 83.41 -98.72 -70.96
C TYR A 472 82.50 -99.82 -71.54
N LYS A 473 82.70 -100.17 -72.81
CA LYS A 473 81.89 -101.20 -73.48
C LYS A 473 82.07 -102.59 -72.89
N ALA A 474 83.28 -102.96 -72.50
CA ALA A 474 83.56 -104.26 -71.90
C ALA A 474 83.03 -104.38 -70.46
N ALA A 475 82.68 -103.25 -69.84
CA ALA A 475 82.08 -103.23 -68.51
C ALA A 475 80.55 -103.20 -68.56
N VAL A 476 79.96 -102.45 -69.50
CA VAL A 476 78.50 -102.26 -69.61
C VAL A 476 77.80 -103.35 -70.42
N ASN A 477 78.51 -104.03 -71.34
CA ASN A 477 78.03 -105.23 -72.05
C ASN A 477 78.65 -106.48 -71.45
#